data_AF-A0A8H8XMI6-F1
#
_entry.id   AF-A0A8H8XMI6-F1
#
_cell.length_a   1.000
_cell.length_b   1.000
_cell.length_c   1.000
_cell.angle_alpha   90.00
_cell.angle_beta   90.00
_cell.angle_gamma   90.00
#
_symmetry.space_group_name_H-M   'P 1'
#
loop_
_entity.id
_entity.type
_entity.pdbx_description
1 polymer ?
#
loop_
_entity_poly.entity_id
_entity_poly.type
_entity_poly.pdbx_seq_one_letter_code
_entity_poly.pdbx_strand_id
1 'polypeptide(L)'
;MRTLAEIVEDVQGGGTPDEEELRYAVSVLGSLVHAGGSALLRVAELNPTDPVQEFSDHVARIGAAWRSQPKQWLGWDSDPANPEYQERRRAATEHARRTLH
;
A
#
# COMPACT_ATOMS: atom_id res chain seq x y z
N MET A 1 13.69 11.79 1.46
CA MET A 1 12.93 10.62 1.93
C MET A 1 13.68 9.37 1.53
N ARG A 2 13.89 8.50 2.51
CA ARG A 2 14.56 7.21 2.38
C ARG A 2 13.73 6.18 1.63
N THR A 3 14.30 5.02 1.34
CA THR A 3 13.56 3.87 0.84
C THR A 3 12.61 3.33 1.90
N LEU A 4 11.57 2.60 1.48
CA LEU A 4 10.67 1.94 2.42
C LEU A 4 11.44 0.99 3.36
N ALA A 5 12.44 0.28 2.85
CA ALA A 5 13.29 -0.60 3.63
C ALA A 5 14.00 0.13 4.78
N GLU A 6 14.69 1.21 4.46
CA GLU A 6 15.43 1.99 5.45
C GLU A 6 14.51 2.60 6.52
N ILE A 7 13.32 3.06 6.13
CA ILE A 7 12.34 3.62 7.08
C ILE A 7 11.85 2.53 8.03
N VAL A 8 11.51 1.34 7.51
CA VAL A 8 11.01 0.23 8.34
C VAL A 8 12.09 -0.28 9.29
N GLU A 9 13.32 -0.47 8.81
CA GLU A 9 14.45 -0.90 9.64
C GLU A 9 14.78 0.13 10.73
N ASP A 10 14.73 1.43 10.41
CA ASP A 10 14.93 2.50 11.39
C ASP A 10 13.88 2.44 12.52
N VAL A 11 12.59 2.27 12.19
CA VAL A 11 11.53 2.09 13.19
C VAL A 11 11.75 0.83 14.02
N GLN A 12 12.10 -0.29 13.39
CA GLN A 12 12.33 -1.56 14.10
C GLN A 12 13.56 -1.51 15.01
N GLY A 13 14.55 -0.69 14.66
CA GLY A 13 15.72 -0.39 15.51
C GLY A 13 15.44 0.58 16.66
N GLY A 14 14.19 1.05 16.83
CA GLY A 14 13.82 2.04 17.84
C GLY A 14 14.09 3.49 17.43
N GLY A 15 14.43 3.72 16.16
CA GLY A 15 14.53 5.04 15.57
C GLY A 15 13.17 5.73 15.41
N THR A 16 13.21 6.99 15.02
CA THR A 16 12.01 7.82 14.86
C THR A 16 12.12 8.60 13.54
N PRO A 17 11.74 7.99 12.40
CA PRO A 17 11.61 8.69 11.14
C PRO A 17 10.69 9.91 11.26
N ASP A 18 10.86 10.88 10.36
CA ASP A 18 10.00 12.05 10.34
C ASP A 18 8.55 11.71 9.94
N GLU A 19 7.64 12.65 10.22
CA GLU A 19 6.21 12.47 9.97
C GLU A 19 5.91 12.24 8.48
N GLU A 20 6.64 12.89 7.57
CA GLU A 20 6.43 12.72 6.14
C GLU A 20 6.82 11.31 5.70
N GLU A 21 7.98 10.82 6.15
CA GLU A 21 8.44 9.46 5.89
C GLU A 21 7.45 8.41 6.42
N LEU A 22 6.96 8.56 7.64
CA LEU A 22 5.95 7.66 8.22
C LEU A 22 4.63 7.72 7.45
N ARG A 23 4.18 8.92 7.06
CA ARG A 23 2.92 9.13 6.31
C ARG A 23 2.94 8.36 4.99
N TYR A 24 4.02 8.48 4.21
CA TYR A 24 4.11 7.75 2.95
C TYR A 24 4.40 6.27 3.14
N ALA A 25 5.22 5.88 4.13
CA ALA A 25 5.50 4.46 4.41
C ALA A 25 4.22 3.70 4.77
N VAL A 26 3.38 4.24 5.66
CA VAL A 26 2.08 3.65 6.01
C VAL A 26 1.15 3.56 4.80
N SER A 27 1.17 4.57 3.93
CA SER A 27 0.34 4.59 2.72
C SER A 27 0.76 3.51 1.70
N VAL A 28 2.06 3.26 1.55
CA VAL A 28 2.58 2.15 0.74
C VAL A 28 2.20 0.80 1.35
N LEU A 29 2.44 0.61 2.65
CA LEU A 29 2.12 -0.63 3.35
C LEU A 29 0.63 -0.97 3.26
N GLY A 30 -0.25 0.01 3.44
CA GLY A 30 -1.69 -0.16 3.26
C GLY A 30 -2.07 -0.56 1.83
N SER A 31 -1.44 0.06 0.83
CA SER A 31 -1.64 -0.29 -0.59
C SER A 31 -1.19 -1.72 -0.91
N LEU A 32 -0.08 -2.18 -0.32
CA LEU A 32 0.40 -3.56 -0.47
C LEU A 32 -0.57 -4.57 0.14
N VAL A 33 -1.07 -4.32 1.36
CA VAL A 33 -2.08 -5.20 2.00
C VAL A 33 -3.33 -5.29 1.13
N HIS A 34 -3.84 -4.16 0.64
CA HIS A 34 -5.00 -4.14 -0.24
C HIS A 34 -4.76 -4.92 -1.54
N ALA A 35 -3.59 -4.74 -2.16
CA ALA A 35 -3.23 -5.46 -3.38
C ALA A 35 -3.18 -6.98 -3.18
N GLY A 36 -2.64 -7.44 -2.04
CA GLY A 36 -2.59 -8.86 -1.69
C GLY A 36 -3.98 -9.46 -1.46
N GLY A 37 -4.83 -8.76 -0.71
CA GLY A 37 -6.22 -9.18 -0.50
C GLY A 37 -7.02 -9.29 -1.81
N SER A 38 -6.88 -8.30 -2.69
CA SER A 38 -7.52 -8.34 -4.01
C SER A 38 -7.00 -9.47 -4.90
N ALA A 39 -5.72 -9.84 -4.80
CA ALA A 39 -5.18 -11.00 -5.51
C ALA A 39 -5.76 -12.33 -5.00
N LEU A 40 -5.91 -12.47 -3.68
CA LEU A 40 -6.56 -13.65 -3.09
C LEU A 40 -8.02 -13.80 -3.53
N LEU A 41 -8.77 -12.70 -3.58
CA LEU A 41 -10.16 -12.73 -4.06
C LEU A 41 -10.23 -13.15 -5.53
N ARG A 42 -9.35 -12.65 -6.41
CA ARG A 42 -9.30 -13.08 -7.82
C ARG A 42 -9.05 -14.58 -7.96
N VAL A 43 -8.12 -15.12 -7.16
CA VAL A 43 -7.85 -16.57 -7.11
C VAL A 43 -9.07 -17.36 -6.63
N ALA A 44 -9.79 -16.86 -5.63
CA ALA A 44 -10.96 -17.52 -5.07
C ALA A 44 -12.20 -17.48 -5.99
N GLU A 45 -12.37 -16.43 -6.78
CA GLU A 45 -13.52 -16.20 -7.68
C GLU A 45 -13.48 -17.07 -8.96
N LEU A 46 -12.71 -18.16 -8.99
CA LEU A 46 -12.58 -19.09 -10.12
C LEU A 46 -12.10 -18.43 -11.43
N ASN A 47 -11.44 -17.26 -11.35
CA ASN A 47 -10.69 -16.77 -12.50
C ASN A 47 -9.54 -17.76 -12.79
N PRO A 48 -9.19 -18.01 -14.07
CA PRO A 48 -8.10 -18.90 -14.46
C PRO A 48 -6.70 -18.34 -14.15
N THR A 49 -6.59 -17.43 -13.17
CA THR A 49 -5.32 -16.92 -12.67
C THR A 49 -4.62 -18.01 -11.88
N ASP A 50 -3.42 -18.38 -12.33
CA ASP A 50 -2.53 -19.28 -11.60
C ASP A 50 -2.19 -18.67 -10.22
N PRO A 51 -2.59 -19.33 -9.12
CA PRO A 51 -2.32 -18.84 -7.76
C PRO A 51 -0.83 -18.63 -7.48
N VAL A 52 0.04 -19.45 -8.09
CA VAL A 52 1.49 -19.34 -7.93
C VAL A 52 2.01 -18.08 -8.62
N GLN A 53 1.50 -17.79 -9.82
CA GLN A 53 1.87 -16.59 -10.55
C GLN A 53 1.41 -15.32 -9.83
N GLU A 54 0.15 -15.27 -9.36
CA GLU A 54 -0.36 -14.12 -8.60
C GLU A 54 0.44 -13.87 -7.31
N PHE A 55 0.80 -14.94 -6.59
CA PHE A 55 1.66 -14.83 -5.42
C PHE A 55 3.06 -14.32 -5.78
N SER A 56 3.67 -14.85 -6.84
CA SER A 56 4.98 -14.42 -7.34
C SER A 56 4.98 -12.94 -7.72
N ASP A 57 3.96 -12.48 -8.45
CA ASP A 57 3.79 -11.08 -8.84
C ASP A 57 3.60 -10.17 -7.62
N HIS A 58 2.86 -10.64 -6.62
CA HIS A 58 2.71 -9.91 -5.36
C HIS A 58 4.03 -9.78 -4.60
N VAL A 59 4.83 -10.84 -4.50
CA VAL A 59 6.16 -10.81 -3.89
C VAL A 59 7.10 -9.87 -4.65
N ALA A 60 7.08 -9.91 -5.98
CA ALA A 60 7.85 -8.98 -6.81
C ALA A 60 7.46 -7.52 -6.56
N ARG A 61 6.15 -7.24 -6.42
CA ARG A 61 5.62 -5.92 -6.08
C ARG A 61 6.09 -5.44 -4.71
N ILE A 62 6.06 -6.30 -3.70
CA ILE A 62 6.61 -6.00 -2.37
C ILE A 62 8.10 -5.66 -2.50
N GLY A 63 8.89 -6.51 -3.17
CA GLY A 63 10.31 -6.27 -3.36
C GLY A 63 10.62 -4.94 -4.06
N ALA A 64 9.81 -4.56 -5.07
CA ALA A 64 9.94 -3.27 -5.75
C ALA A 64 9.60 -2.09 -4.81
N ALA A 65 8.53 -2.19 -4.02
CA ALA A 65 8.15 -1.17 -3.05
C ALA A 65 9.23 -0.96 -1.98
N TRP A 66 9.79 -2.06 -1.43
CA TRP A 66 10.84 -2.03 -0.42
C TRP A 66 12.09 -1.26 -0.85
N ARG A 67 12.49 -1.41 -2.12
CA ARG A 67 13.68 -0.73 -2.68
C ARG A 67 13.40 0.70 -3.17
N SER A 68 12.15 1.14 -3.15
CA SER A 68 11.74 2.44 -3.68
C SER A 68 11.52 3.45 -2.58
N GLN A 69 11.63 4.73 -2.93
CA GLN A 69 11.15 5.81 -2.08
C GLN A 69 9.60 5.77 -2.04
N PRO A 70 8.96 5.80 -0.85
CA PRO A 70 7.52 5.59 -0.73
C PRO A 70 6.62 6.50 -1.60
N LYS A 71 6.84 7.82 -1.56
CA LYS A 71 6.14 8.81 -2.40
C LYS A 71 6.27 8.54 -3.89
N GLN A 72 7.48 8.18 -4.34
CA GLN A 72 7.73 7.87 -5.75
C GLN A 72 6.98 6.61 -6.18
N TRP A 73 6.98 5.58 -5.33
CA TRP A 73 6.30 4.32 -5.63
C TRP A 73 4.78 4.46 -5.69
N LEU A 74 4.18 5.28 -4.80
CA LEU A 74 2.74 5.54 -4.80
C LEU A 74 2.29 6.27 -6.07
N GLY A 75 3.11 7.22 -6.54
CA GLY A 75 2.73 8.12 -7.62
C GLY A 75 1.61 9.10 -7.21
N TRP A 76 1.33 10.06 -8.08
CA TRP A 76 0.43 11.18 -7.78
C TRP A 76 -1.02 10.74 -7.49
N ASP A 77 -1.52 9.72 -8.19
CA ASP A 77 -2.91 9.27 -8.07
C ASP A 77 -3.23 8.62 -6.73
N SER A 78 -2.20 8.15 -6.02
CA SER A 78 -2.28 7.55 -4.68
C SER A 78 -1.57 8.36 -3.62
N ASP A 79 -1.18 9.60 -3.92
CA ASP A 79 -0.45 10.49 -3.00
C ASP A 79 -1.43 11.05 -1.93
N PRO A 80 -1.15 10.87 -0.62
CA PRO A 80 -1.94 11.50 0.44
C PRO A 80 -1.98 13.03 0.40
N ALA A 81 -1.02 13.69 -0.25
CA ALA A 81 -1.03 15.13 -0.49
C ALA A 81 -1.89 15.54 -1.68
N ASN A 82 -2.34 14.60 -2.53
CA ASN A 82 -3.24 14.87 -3.63
C ASN A 82 -4.68 15.08 -3.12
N PRO A 83 -5.29 16.26 -3.34
CA PRO A 83 -6.65 16.55 -2.90
C PRO A 83 -7.69 15.58 -3.50
N GLU A 84 -7.54 15.21 -4.77
CA GLU A 84 -8.48 14.29 -5.44
C GLU A 84 -8.43 12.89 -4.82
N TYR A 85 -7.22 12.42 -4.48
CA TYR A 85 -7.06 11.16 -3.76
C TYR A 85 -7.75 11.23 -2.39
N GLN A 86 -7.58 12.33 -1.66
CA GLN A 86 -8.22 12.53 -0.36
C GLN A 86 -9.75 12.55 -0.46
N GLU A 87 -10.31 13.17 -1.50
CA GLU A 87 -11.75 13.15 -1.77
C GLU A 87 -12.26 11.72 -2.01
N ARG A 88 -11.58 10.95 -2.87
CA ARG A 88 -11.91 9.53 -3.13
C ARG A 88 -11.85 8.70 -1.84
N ARG A 89 -10.83 8.92 -0.99
CA ARG A 89 -10.68 8.20 0.29
C ARG A 89 -11.77 8.57 1.29
N ARG A 90 -12.16 9.83 1.40
CA ARG A 90 -13.26 10.25 2.29
C ARG A 90 -14.59 9.61 1.88
N ALA A 91 -14.89 9.61 0.58
CA ALA A 91 -16.10 8.96 0.06
C ALA A 91 -16.11 7.45 0.36
N ALA A 92 -14.96 6.77 0.17
CA ALA A 92 -14.83 5.34 0.47
C ALA A 92 -15.03 5.03 1.96
N THR A 93 -14.42 5.84 2.85
CA THR A 93 -14.57 5.67 4.30
C THR A 93 -16.00 5.92 4.76
N GLU A 94 -16.66 6.94 4.23
CA GLU A 94 -18.07 7.24 4.54
C GLU A 94 -19.00 6.11 4.08
N HIS A 95 -18.76 5.55 2.89
CA HIS A 95 -19.50 4.39 2.41
C HIS A 95 -19.32 3.17 3.34
N ALA A 96 -18.07 2.84 3.70
CA ALA A 96 -17.76 1.73 4.60
C ALA A 96 -18.41 1.90 5.99
N ARG A 97 -18.44 3.13 6.51
CA ARG A 97 -19.09 3.43 7.79
C ARG A 97 -20.61 3.16 7.77
N ARG A 98 -21.27 3.40 6.63
CA ARG A 98 -22.72 3.18 6.48
C ARG A 98 -23.09 1.72 6.25
N THR A 99 -22.17 0.89 5.78
CA THR A 99 -22.43 -0.52 5.47
C THR A 99 -22.01 -1.48 6.58
N LEU A 100 -21.10 -1.05 7.47
CA LEU A 100 -20.59 -1.84 8.59
C LEU A 100 -21.26 -1.53 9.94
N HIS A 101 -22.18 -0.56 9.98
CA HIS A 101 -23.02 -0.22 11.13
C HIS A 101 -24.50 -0.37 10.76
#